data_AF-A0A6J3M8V0-F1
#
_entry.id   AF-A0A6J3M8V0-F1
#
_cell.length_a   1.000
_cell.length_b   1.000
_cell.length_c   1.000
_cell.angle_alpha   90.00
_cell.angle_beta   90.00
_cell.angle_gamma   90.00
#
_symmetry.space_group_name_H-M   'P 1'
#
loop_
_entity.id
_entity.type
_entity.pdbx_description
1 polymer ?
#
loop_
_entity_poly.entity_id
_entity_poly.type
_entity_poly.pdbx_seq_one_letter_code
_entity_poly.pdbx_strand_id
1 'polypeptide(L)'
;EKLAKTTSPAAPAPEQKRLSKRRHIIKELIDTENSYHQDLKIIEDIYKATCTPELVAPEDKKILFGNCDEIEKFAIYFYDELRKAATQVYVPPKSQRWGTRRNSFSTTQSDNTTNAFTDAVDDEKDRTSLIGSVFLANMVTMEQVYGTYLKNHDAANQRLAALQGTPTVKCWLDECHANASDITAAWDLDSLLVKPTQRVAKYPMLLQQLLETTPADHPDHENLKTAVKDSIAMLTRINDAKKRADLVDSIVNGRRRKESDLRGGLVKAFGRRTDRLKERVGLQEAFQDPDFDDLAHKFGGHFIRLQICMRDVQDYMNRTDKAVEIINNYASALELFTDVAPSSLPEIESKWRRYGQTIRDLNLVAFTEHKTAVQKRVLTPMIACIKLHEGPQNAIAKRKKRIVDYAKCKGDEKRGIKPDKKTLEAAEIYVALNDQLKIELPKLYSLTASLVQRCLHCFLDIQLQWNSTWERKLRPLLEASDIPVDVSQIEHAFKADYGEIERKCMELSVCNGNL
;
A
#
# COMPACT_ATOMS: atom_id res chain seq x y z
N GLU A 1 -48.68 69.98 5.10
CA GLU A 1 -47.33 69.73 4.56
C GLU A 1 -46.30 69.71 5.67
N LYS A 2 -45.60 68.58 5.85
CA LYS A 2 -44.23 68.50 6.38
C LYS A 2 -43.76 67.07 6.11
N LEU A 3 -43.09 66.89 4.97
CA LEU A 3 -42.45 65.63 4.59
C LEU A 3 -41.31 65.34 5.57
N ALA A 4 -41.35 64.16 6.18
CA ALA A 4 -40.24 63.58 6.92
C ALA A 4 -39.13 63.18 5.95
N LYS A 5 -37.92 63.69 6.19
CA LYS A 5 -36.69 63.25 5.53
C LYS A 5 -36.39 61.81 5.96
N THR A 6 -36.50 60.88 5.02
CA THR A 6 -35.88 59.56 5.07
C THR A 6 -34.36 59.71 5.06
N THR A 7 -33.71 59.37 6.17
CA THR A 7 -32.26 59.22 6.28
C THR A 7 -31.81 57.94 5.55
N SER A 8 -30.86 58.07 4.63
CA SER A 8 -30.18 56.95 3.97
C SER A 8 -29.28 56.18 4.95
N PRO A 9 -29.01 54.87 4.73
CA PRO A 9 -28.13 54.11 5.60
C PRO A 9 -26.67 54.56 5.44
N ALA A 10 -25.99 54.86 6.55
CA ALA A 10 -24.57 55.20 6.58
C ALA A 10 -23.72 54.02 6.09
N ALA A 11 -22.68 54.31 5.30
CA ALA A 11 -21.75 53.28 4.80
C ALA A 11 -21.05 52.56 5.96
N PRO A 12 -20.85 51.22 5.89
CA PRO A 12 -20.23 50.47 6.98
C PRO A 12 -18.77 50.90 7.19
N ALA A 13 -18.36 51.01 8.45
CA ALA A 13 -17.00 51.35 8.86
C ALA A 13 -15.96 50.39 8.23
N PRO A 14 -14.71 50.84 7.95
CA PRO A 14 -13.67 50.03 7.31
C PRO A 14 -13.42 48.67 7.98
N GLU A 15 -13.51 48.63 9.31
CA GLU A 15 -13.34 47.43 10.12
C GLU A 15 -14.47 46.40 9.92
N GLN A 16 -15.73 46.86 9.86
CA GLN A 16 -16.87 46.00 9.58
C GLN A 16 -16.77 45.36 8.19
N LYS A 17 -16.22 46.10 7.20
CA LYS A 17 -15.95 45.57 5.86
C LYS A 17 -14.86 44.49 5.87
N ARG A 18 -13.76 44.69 6.62
CA ARG A 18 -12.70 43.69 6.82
C ARG A 18 -13.25 42.41 7.43
N LEU A 19 -13.95 42.53 8.56
CA LEU A 19 -14.57 41.41 9.28
C LEU A 19 -15.55 40.63 8.40
N SER A 20 -16.37 41.36 7.65
CA SER A 20 -17.27 40.74 6.67
C SER A 20 -16.46 39.98 5.60
N LYS A 21 -15.41 40.56 5.04
CA LYS A 21 -14.57 39.91 4.02
C LYS A 21 -13.90 38.63 4.56
N ARG A 22 -13.31 38.68 5.77
CA ARG A 22 -12.72 37.51 6.44
C ARG A 22 -13.76 36.40 6.65
N ARG A 23 -14.95 36.75 7.16
CA ARG A 23 -16.07 35.81 7.33
C ARG A 23 -16.51 35.16 6.02
N HIS A 24 -16.53 35.89 4.91
CA HIS A 24 -16.86 35.32 3.59
C HIS A 24 -15.81 34.32 3.11
N ILE A 25 -14.51 34.59 3.34
CA ILE A 25 -13.43 33.66 2.99
C ILE A 25 -13.51 32.39 3.84
N ILE A 26 -13.77 32.52 5.16
CA ILE A 26 -13.99 31.36 6.05
C ILE A 26 -15.19 30.54 5.59
N LYS A 27 -16.30 31.20 5.24
CA LYS A 27 -17.48 30.54 4.68
C LYS A 27 -17.15 29.80 3.38
N GLU A 28 -16.46 30.45 2.43
CA GLU A 28 -16.04 29.83 1.18
C GLU A 28 -15.18 28.59 1.43
N LEU A 29 -14.18 28.70 2.31
CA LEU A 29 -13.29 27.59 2.67
C LEU A 29 -14.09 26.38 3.17
N ILE A 30 -15.00 26.59 4.13
CA ILE A 30 -15.78 25.52 4.79
C ILE A 30 -16.84 24.93 3.85
N ASP A 31 -17.57 25.78 3.12
CA ASP A 31 -18.60 25.32 2.18
C ASP A 31 -17.96 24.50 1.05
N THR A 32 -16.86 25.00 0.49
CA THR A 32 -16.15 24.28 -0.58
C THR A 32 -15.45 23.02 -0.09
N GLU A 33 -15.03 22.95 1.18
CA GLU A 33 -14.50 21.72 1.79
C GLU A 33 -15.60 20.67 1.96
N ASN A 34 -16.79 21.08 2.41
CA ASN A 34 -17.94 20.18 2.51
C ASN A 34 -18.35 19.61 1.15
N SER A 35 -18.46 20.46 0.12
CA SER A 35 -18.75 20.00 -1.25
C SER A 35 -17.64 19.09 -1.78
N TYR A 36 -16.38 19.41 -1.52
CA TYR A 36 -15.25 18.58 -1.91
C TYR A 36 -15.29 17.18 -1.25
N HIS A 37 -15.53 17.10 0.05
CA HIS A 37 -15.71 15.82 0.74
C HIS A 37 -16.91 15.03 0.18
N GLN A 38 -18.03 15.70 -0.14
CA GLN A 38 -19.18 15.04 -0.76
C GLN A 38 -18.83 14.43 -2.13
N ASP A 39 -18.06 15.15 -2.95
CA ASP A 39 -17.55 14.64 -4.23
C ASP A 39 -16.65 13.41 -4.04
N LEU A 40 -15.77 13.43 -3.03
CA LEU A 40 -14.93 12.28 -2.70
C LEU A 40 -15.76 11.07 -2.26
N LYS A 41 -16.81 11.30 -1.48
CA LYS A 41 -17.68 10.22 -1.02
C LYS A 41 -18.40 9.53 -2.18
N ILE A 42 -18.72 10.25 -3.25
CA ILE A 42 -19.28 9.65 -4.47
C ILE A 42 -18.29 8.71 -5.13
N ILE A 43 -16.99 9.05 -5.15
CA ILE A 43 -15.94 8.17 -5.66
C ILE A 43 -15.95 6.84 -4.89
N GLU A 44 -16.07 6.87 -3.56
CA GLU A 44 -16.04 5.67 -2.72
C GLU A 44 -17.36 4.89 -2.74
N ASP A 45 -18.49 5.55 -2.47
CA ASP A 45 -19.79 4.90 -2.25
C ASP A 45 -20.51 4.51 -3.55
N ILE A 46 -20.23 5.19 -4.66
CA ILE A 46 -20.87 4.91 -5.95
C ILE A 46 -19.88 4.20 -6.86
N TYR A 47 -18.81 4.87 -7.28
CA TYR A 47 -17.91 4.30 -8.29
C TYR A 47 -17.13 3.10 -7.74
N LYS A 48 -16.41 3.24 -6.63
CA LYS A 48 -15.56 2.17 -6.12
C LYS A 48 -16.37 1.00 -5.54
N ALA A 49 -17.51 1.26 -4.90
CA ALA A 49 -18.38 0.24 -4.36
C ALA A 49 -19.04 -0.63 -5.45
N THR A 50 -19.48 -0.02 -6.56
CA THR A 50 -20.13 -0.74 -7.67
C THR A 50 -19.15 -1.33 -8.69
N CYS A 51 -17.86 -0.97 -8.61
CA CYS A 51 -16.81 -1.54 -9.44
C CYS A 51 -16.55 -3.02 -9.08
N THR A 52 -17.18 -3.94 -9.83
CA THR A 52 -17.05 -5.39 -9.61
C THR A 52 -15.85 -6.00 -10.37
N PRO A 53 -15.32 -7.16 -9.93
CA PRO A 53 -14.20 -7.83 -10.60
C PRO A 53 -14.47 -8.22 -12.06
N GLU A 54 -15.74 -8.39 -12.44
CA GLU A 54 -16.16 -8.70 -13.81
C GLU A 54 -16.09 -7.47 -14.73
N LEU A 55 -16.23 -6.27 -14.18
CA LEU A 55 -16.13 -5.00 -14.92
C LEU A 55 -14.69 -4.51 -15.03
N VAL A 56 -13.96 -4.54 -13.93
CA VAL A 56 -12.59 -4.02 -13.82
C VAL A 56 -11.77 -4.98 -12.96
N ALA A 57 -10.61 -5.41 -13.48
CA ALA A 57 -9.72 -6.30 -12.76
C ALA A 57 -9.31 -5.70 -11.39
N PRO A 58 -9.12 -6.51 -10.33
CA PRO A 58 -8.75 -6.01 -9.00
C PRO A 58 -7.50 -5.12 -9.00
N GLU A 59 -6.52 -5.42 -9.84
CA GLU A 59 -5.29 -4.64 -10.02
C GLU A 59 -5.58 -3.26 -10.61
N ASP A 60 -6.47 -3.21 -11.60
CA ASP A 60 -6.89 -1.97 -12.26
C ASP A 60 -7.74 -1.10 -11.34
N LYS A 61 -8.63 -1.72 -10.57
CA LYS A 61 -9.40 -1.04 -9.52
C LYS A 61 -8.47 -0.36 -8.52
N LYS A 62 -7.40 -1.05 -8.11
CA LYS A 62 -6.39 -0.48 -7.21
C LYS A 62 -5.63 0.69 -7.84
N ILE A 63 -5.28 0.61 -9.13
CA ILE A 63 -4.62 1.71 -9.84
C ILE A 63 -5.56 2.91 -9.98
N LEU A 64 -6.82 2.67 -10.36
CA LEU A 64 -7.81 3.69 -10.65
C LEU A 64 -8.16 4.54 -9.42
N PHE A 65 -8.41 3.89 -8.28
CA PHE A 65 -8.84 4.58 -7.06
C PHE A 65 -7.70 4.90 -6.09
N GLY A 66 -6.51 4.31 -6.27
CA GLY A 66 -5.33 4.62 -5.47
C GLY A 66 -5.61 4.62 -3.96
N ASN A 67 -5.33 5.74 -3.30
CA ASN A 67 -5.67 6.02 -1.90
C ASN A 67 -6.81 7.05 -1.74
N CYS A 68 -7.80 7.05 -2.64
CA CYS A 68 -8.99 7.90 -2.54
C CYS A 68 -9.70 7.80 -1.19
N ASP A 69 -9.71 6.62 -0.56
CA ASP A 69 -10.35 6.41 0.73
C ASP A 69 -9.61 7.13 1.87
N GLU A 70 -8.28 7.22 1.79
CA GLU A 70 -7.49 7.98 2.76
C GLU A 70 -7.73 9.49 2.59
N ILE A 71 -7.86 9.97 1.35
CA ILE A 71 -8.22 11.38 1.10
C ILE A 71 -9.62 11.68 1.62
N GLU A 72 -10.59 10.82 1.37
CA GLU A 72 -11.97 11.02 1.84
C GLU A 72 -12.04 11.10 3.37
N LYS A 73 -11.37 10.17 4.06
CA LYS A 73 -11.24 10.15 5.53
C LYS A 73 -10.54 11.39 6.06
N PHE A 74 -9.48 11.83 5.39
CA PHE A 74 -8.79 13.06 5.76
C PHE A 74 -9.66 14.30 5.53
N ALA A 75 -10.35 14.39 4.39
CA ALA A 75 -11.19 15.53 4.04
C ALA A 75 -12.37 15.71 4.99
N ILE A 76 -13.06 14.63 5.39
CA ILE A 76 -14.14 14.73 6.39
C ILE A 76 -13.61 15.17 7.75
N TYR A 77 -12.49 14.61 8.19
CA TYR A 77 -11.85 14.98 9.44
C TYR A 77 -11.39 16.44 9.43
N PHE A 78 -10.73 16.85 8.35
CA PHE A 78 -10.24 18.22 8.18
C PHE A 78 -11.38 19.23 8.10
N TYR A 79 -12.48 18.89 7.41
CA TYR A 79 -13.71 19.67 7.42
C TYR A 79 -14.27 19.86 8.84
N ASP A 80 -14.34 18.79 9.63
CA ASP A 80 -14.83 18.85 11.01
C ASP A 80 -13.94 19.75 11.89
N GLU A 81 -12.62 19.68 11.73
CA GLU A 81 -11.68 20.56 12.45
C GLU A 81 -11.83 22.04 12.04
N LEU A 82 -11.96 22.31 10.74
CA LEU A 82 -12.23 23.68 10.23
C LEU A 82 -13.56 24.23 10.76
N ARG A 83 -14.62 23.40 10.79
CA ARG A 83 -15.92 23.78 11.32
C ARG A 83 -15.84 24.11 12.81
N LYS A 84 -15.15 23.29 13.61
CA LYS A 84 -14.96 23.55 15.05
C LYS A 84 -14.22 24.89 15.26
N ALA A 85 -13.15 25.13 14.52
CA ALA A 85 -12.39 26.38 14.62
C ALA A 85 -13.17 27.63 14.18
N ALA A 86 -14.14 27.49 13.28
CA ALA A 86 -14.94 28.62 12.78
C ALA A 86 -16.30 28.80 13.45
N THR A 87 -16.66 27.97 14.45
CA THR A 87 -18.04 27.87 14.97
C THR A 87 -18.62 29.21 15.45
N GLN A 88 -17.79 30.10 16.00
CA GLN A 88 -18.23 31.42 16.49
C GLN A 88 -18.47 32.44 15.36
N VAL A 89 -17.95 32.19 14.15
CA VAL A 89 -17.96 33.09 12.99
C VAL A 89 -18.92 32.60 11.90
N TYR A 90 -18.95 31.29 11.68
CA TYR A 90 -19.80 30.65 10.68
C TYR A 90 -20.17 29.24 11.12
N VAL A 91 -21.48 28.97 11.09
CA VAL A 91 -22.03 27.63 11.27
C VAL A 91 -22.65 27.21 9.94
N PRO A 92 -22.12 26.16 9.29
CA PRO A 92 -22.71 25.63 8.07
C PRO A 92 -24.18 25.22 8.31
N PRO A 93 -25.08 25.42 7.34
CA PRO A 93 -26.43 24.89 7.45
C PRO A 93 -26.38 23.39 7.70
N LYS A 94 -27.27 22.87 8.58
CA LYS A 94 -27.41 21.43 8.77
C LYS A 94 -27.79 20.80 7.42
N SER A 95 -26.87 20.05 6.81
CA SER A 95 -27.13 19.31 5.59
C SER A 95 -28.22 18.27 5.86
N GLN A 96 -29.38 18.42 5.22
CA GLN A 96 -30.36 17.35 5.06
C GLN A 96 -29.76 16.30 4.13
N ARG A 97 -29.26 15.19 4.70
CA ARG A 97 -28.80 14.02 3.96
C ARG A 97 -29.85 12.91 4.11
N TRP A 98 -30.28 12.31 2.99
CA TRP A 98 -31.28 11.23 2.86
C TRP A 98 -32.76 11.55 3.09
N GLY A 99 -33.23 12.69 2.58
CA GLY A 99 -34.65 12.82 2.23
C GLY A 99 -34.86 12.29 0.82
N THR A 100 -35.43 11.09 0.68
CA THR A 100 -35.93 10.56 -0.59
C THR A 100 -36.80 11.64 -1.24
N ARG A 101 -36.32 12.34 -2.28
CA ARG A 101 -37.22 13.06 -3.20
C ARG A 101 -37.95 12.04 -4.08
N ARG A 102 -38.71 11.15 -3.44
CA ARG A 102 -39.89 10.57 -4.08
C ARG A 102 -40.94 11.65 -3.99
N ASN A 103 -41.10 12.41 -5.07
CA ASN A 103 -42.24 13.31 -5.23
C ASN A 103 -43.52 12.48 -5.15
N SER A 104 -44.10 12.44 -3.95
CA SER A 104 -45.54 12.52 -3.81
C SER A 104 -45.89 14.00 -3.67
N PHE A 105 -46.85 14.41 -4.48
CA PHE A 105 -47.50 15.71 -4.47
C PHE A 105 -48.16 15.95 -3.10
N SER A 106 -47.75 16.95 -2.32
CA SER A 106 -48.70 17.72 -1.46
C SER A 106 -48.07 18.95 -0.80
N THR A 107 -48.64 20.10 -1.16
CA THR A 107 -48.96 21.33 -0.41
C THR A 107 -48.13 21.80 0.81
N THR A 108 -47.58 23.01 0.64
CA THR A 108 -47.45 24.10 1.63
C THR A 108 -47.06 23.75 3.07
N GLN A 109 -45.78 23.90 3.40
CA GLN A 109 -45.37 24.58 4.62
C GLN A 109 -44.07 25.35 4.38
N SER A 110 -44.13 26.65 4.66
CA SER A 110 -43.01 27.58 4.66
C SER A 110 -42.21 27.39 5.95
N ASP A 111 -41.19 26.53 5.92
CA ASP A 111 -40.18 26.49 6.97
C ASP A 111 -39.19 27.64 6.76
N ASN A 112 -39.22 28.59 7.70
CA ASN A 112 -38.27 29.68 7.83
C ASN A 112 -36.85 29.12 8.01
N THR A 113 -36.10 28.98 6.93
CA THR A 113 -34.64 28.93 6.97
C THR A 113 -34.13 30.32 7.32
N THR A 114 -33.73 30.52 8.57
CA THR A 114 -33.01 31.72 9.00
C THR A 114 -31.75 31.89 8.16
N ASN A 115 -31.75 32.86 7.24
CA ASN A 115 -30.55 33.34 6.57
C ASN A 115 -29.52 33.74 7.64
N ALA A 116 -28.42 32.98 7.77
CA ALA A 116 -27.35 33.20 8.76
C ALA A 116 -26.51 34.48 8.54
N PHE A 117 -27.04 35.46 7.79
CA PHE A 117 -26.35 36.68 7.36
C PHE A 117 -26.82 37.95 8.08
N THR A 118 -27.75 37.86 9.04
CA THR A 118 -28.40 39.04 9.63
C THR A 118 -27.73 39.63 10.87
N ASP A 119 -26.77 38.96 11.50
CA ASP A 119 -26.07 39.49 12.68
C ASP A 119 -24.79 40.24 12.30
N ALA A 120 -24.56 41.38 12.98
CA ALA A 120 -23.32 42.13 12.88
C ALA A 120 -22.13 41.24 13.29
N VAL A 121 -21.08 41.23 12.47
CA VAL A 121 -19.85 40.47 12.75
C VAL A 121 -19.15 41.10 13.96
N ASP A 122 -19.00 40.32 15.03
CA ASP A 122 -18.36 40.68 16.29
C ASP A 122 -16.86 40.35 16.23
N ASP A 123 -16.00 41.35 16.46
CA ASP A 123 -14.54 41.20 16.38
C ASP A 123 -14.01 40.22 17.45
N GLU A 124 -14.56 40.24 18.66
CA GLU A 124 -14.15 39.32 19.73
C GLU A 124 -14.42 37.85 19.34
N LYS A 125 -15.55 37.60 18.66
CA LYS A 125 -15.86 36.26 18.11
C LYS A 125 -14.96 35.90 16.93
N ASP A 126 -14.64 36.85 16.04
CA ASP A 126 -13.69 36.63 14.94
C ASP A 126 -12.31 36.23 15.46
N ARG A 127 -11.84 36.88 16.53
CA ARG A 127 -10.55 36.59 17.18
C ARG A 127 -10.43 35.18 17.76
N THR A 128 -11.55 34.48 17.98
CA THR A 128 -11.54 33.06 18.38
C THR A 128 -11.38 32.09 17.22
N SER A 129 -11.46 32.55 15.97
CA SER A 129 -11.31 31.69 14.78
C SER A 129 -9.85 31.47 14.39
N LEU A 130 -9.32 30.29 14.74
CA LEU A 130 -7.90 29.94 14.58
C LEU A 130 -7.66 28.98 13.40
N ILE A 131 -8.03 29.39 12.18
CA ILE A 131 -7.93 28.56 10.97
C ILE A 131 -6.47 28.22 10.64
N GLY A 132 -5.55 29.18 10.77
CA GLY A 132 -4.12 28.95 10.54
C GLY A 132 -3.58 27.83 11.41
N SER A 133 -3.96 27.80 12.68
CA SER A 133 -3.56 26.72 13.60
C SER A 133 -4.02 25.33 13.16
N VAL A 134 -5.24 25.22 12.60
CA VAL A 134 -5.80 23.96 12.09
C VAL A 134 -5.01 23.45 10.90
N PHE A 135 -4.60 24.34 9.98
CA PHE A 135 -3.75 23.95 8.85
C PHE A 135 -2.37 23.44 9.31
N LEU A 136 -1.74 24.13 10.25
CA LEU A 136 -0.43 23.73 10.77
C LEU A 136 -0.48 22.36 11.47
N ALA A 137 -1.53 22.12 12.28
CA ALA A 137 -1.72 20.84 12.96
C ALA A 137 -1.90 19.66 11.98
N ASN A 138 -2.43 19.91 10.78
CA ASN A 138 -2.78 18.88 9.81
C ASN A 138 -1.83 18.80 8.60
N MET A 139 -0.83 19.68 8.52
CA MET A 139 0.05 19.82 7.35
C MET A 139 0.77 18.51 6.99
N VAL A 140 1.30 17.80 7.98
CA VAL A 140 2.06 16.56 7.78
C VAL A 140 1.17 15.47 7.21
N THR A 141 -0.02 15.27 7.80
CA THR A 141 -0.99 14.28 7.32
C THR A 141 -1.49 14.63 5.92
N MET A 142 -1.76 15.91 5.65
CA MET A 142 -2.15 16.42 4.35
C MET A 142 -1.07 16.10 3.30
N GLU A 143 0.20 16.38 3.58
CA GLU A 143 1.32 16.08 2.67
C GLU A 143 1.43 14.59 2.36
N GLN A 144 1.26 13.72 3.36
CA GLN A 144 1.33 12.27 3.19
C GLN A 144 0.21 11.73 2.30
N VAL A 145 -1.03 12.12 2.58
CA VAL A 145 -2.23 11.59 1.91
C VAL A 145 -2.30 12.11 0.48
N TYR A 146 -2.14 13.42 0.26
CA TYR A 146 -2.13 14.01 -1.08
C TYR A 146 -0.88 13.64 -1.87
N GLY A 147 0.30 13.57 -1.24
CA GLY A 147 1.53 13.17 -1.93
C GLY A 147 1.45 11.77 -2.52
N THR A 148 0.83 10.83 -1.79
CA THR A 148 0.57 9.47 -2.28
C THR A 148 -0.41 9.46 -3.45
N TYR A 149 -1.45 10.29 -3.40
CA TYR A 149 -2.44 10.39 -4.47
C TYR A 149 -1.87 10.98 -5.76
N LEU A 150 -1.25 12.16 -5.67
CA LEU A 150 -0.70 12.88 -6.83
C LEU A 150 0.39 12.09 -7.55
N LYS A 151 1.13 11.24 -6.83
CA LYS A 151 2.13 10.32 -7.41
C LYS A 151 1.50 9.30 -8.35
N ASN A 152 0.31 8.80 -8.04
CA ASN A 152 -0.35 7.72 -8.78
C ASN A 152 -1.42 8.23 -9.76
N HIS A 153 -1.83 9.49 -9.65
CA HIS A 153 -2.94 10.07 -10.40
C HIS A 153 -2.77 9.98 -11.94
N ASP A 154 -1.57 10.18 -12.48
CA ASP A 154 -1.35 10.09 -13.93
C ASP A 154 -1.57 8.66 -14.47
N ALA A 155 -1.18 7.65 -13.67
CA ALA A 155 -1.42 6.26 -13.99
C ALA A 155 -2.91 5.91 -13.91
N ALA A 156 -3.62 6.45 -12.91
CA ALA A 156 -5.07 6.31 -12.78
C ALA A 156 -5.81 6.89 -14.01
N ASN A 157 -5.46 8.11 -14.45
CA ASN A 157 -6.08 8.75 -15.61
C ASN A 157 -5.79 7.98 -16.91
N GLN A 158 -4.54 7.55 -17.12
CA GLN A 158 -4.18 6.71 -18.27
C GLN A 158 -4.96 5.38 -18.27
N ARG A 159 -5.17 4.78 -17.08
CA ARG A 159 -5.91 3.53 -16.96
C ARG A 159 -7.40 3.74 -17.20
N LEU A 160 -7.99 4.81 -16.65
CA LEU A 160 -9.38 5.18 -16.90
C LEU A 160 -9.64 5.37 -18.39
N ALA A 161 -8.78 6.14 -19.08
CA ALA A 161 -8.90 6.38 -20.52
C ALA A 161 -8.85 5.07 -21.33
N ALA A 162 -8.00 4.11 -20.93
CA ALA A 162 -7.95 2.79 -21.56
C ALA A 162 -9.21 1.96 -21.29
N LEU A 163 -9.75 2.01 -20.06
CA LEU A 163 -10.93 1.25 -19.66
C LEU A 163 -12.22 1.80 -20.24
N GLN A 164 -12.34 3.13 -20.41
CA GLN A 164 -13.48 3.81 -21.03
C GLN A 164 -13.76 3.36 -22.48
N GLY A 165 -12.76 2.79 -23.17
CA GLY A 165 -12.94 2.18 -24.49
C GLY A 165 -13.73 0.86 -24.46
N THR A 166 -13.95 0.27 -23.29
CA THR A 166 -14.66 -1.00 -23.13
C THR A 166 -16.17 -0.74 -22.99
N PRO A 167 -17.04 -1.34 -23.83
CA PRO A 167 -18.47 -1.04 -23.80
C PRO A 167 -19.15 -1.30 -22.44
N THR A 168 -18.77 -2.36 -21.74
CA THR A 168 -19.31 -2.71 -20.42
C THR A 168 -18.93 -1.69 -19.35
N VAL A 169 -17.66 -1.26 -19.34
CA VAL A 169 -17.17 -0.22 -18.43
C VAL A 169 -17.84 1.11 -18.73
N LYS A 170 -18.02 1.46 -20.01
CA LYS A 170 -18.71 2.69 -20.40
C LYS A 170 -20.16 2.71 -19.91
N CYS A 171 -20.91 1.63 -20.13
CA CYS A 171 -22.28 1.50 -19.62
C CYS A 171 -22.34 1.66 -18.10
N TRP A 172 -21.43 1.02 -17.37
CA TRP A 172 -21.31 1.17 -15.92
C TRP A 172 -20.99 2.61 -15.48
N LEU A 173 -20.10 3.32 -16.19
CA LEU A 173 -19.78 4.72 -15.90
C LEU A 173 -21.00 5.64 -16.13
N ASP A 174 -21.76 5.39 -17.20
CA ASP A 174 -22.98 6.13 -17.53
C ASP A 174 -24.07 5.88 -16.47
N GLU A 175 -24.23 4.64 -16.00
CA GLU A 175 -25.14 4.29 -14.89
C GLU A 175 -24.73 4.93 -13.56
N CYS A 176 -23.43 4.93 -13.23
CA CYS A 176 -22.93 5.61 -12.04
C CYS A 176 -23.21 7.12 -12.11
N HIS A 177 -23.00 7.73 -13.28
CA HIS A 177 -23.30 9.14 -13.49
C HIS A 177 -24.80 9.43 -13.31
N ALA A 178 -25.68 8.63 -13.90
CA ALA A 178 -27.12 8.79 -13.73
C ALA A 178 -27.54 8.76 -12.25
N ASN A 179 -27.00 7.81 -11.47
CA ASN A 179 -27.29 7.67 -10.05
C ASN A 179 -26.65 8.77 -9.16
N ALA A 180 -25.62 9.46 -9.65
CA ALA A 180 -24.93 10.54 -8.94
C ALA A 180 -25.37 11.95 -9.36
N SER A 181 -26.10 12.07 -10.47
CA SER A 181 -26.46 13.36 -11.11
C SER A 181 -27.29 14.30 -10.25
N ASP A 182 -28.08 13.78 -9.30
CA ASP A 182 -28.85 14.58 -8.33
C ASP A 182 -28.02 15.00 -7.09
N ILE A 183 -26.78 14.50 -6.96
CA ILE A 183 -25.96 14.58 -5.74
C ILE A 183 -24.71 15.44 -5.96
N THR A 184 -24.13 15.44 -7.15
CA THR A 184 -22.95 16.26 -7.49
C THR A 184 -23.11 16.96 -8.83
N ALA A 185 -22.48 18.13 -8.96
CA ALA A 185 -22.31 18.83 -10.23
C ALA A 185 -21.10 18.31 -11.04
N ALA A 186 -20.39 17.29 -10.56
CA ALA A 186 -19.30 16.65 -11.28
C ALA A 186 -19.85 15.68 -12.33
N TRP A 187 -19.54 15.96 -13.59
CA TRP A 187 -20.17 15.35 -14.76
C TRP A 187 -19.62 13.96 -15.12
N ASP A 188 -18.47 13.55 -14.59
CA ASP A 188 -17.87 12.23 -14.84
C ASP A 188 -16.79 11.84 -13.82
N LEU A 189 -16.38 10.57 -13.85
CA LEU A 189 -15.33 10.04 -12.97
C LEU A 189 -13.97 10.74 -13.19
N ASP A 190 -13.65 11.14 -14.41
CA ASP A 190 -12.40 11.86 -14.73
C ASP A 190 -12.36 13.21 -13.98
N SER A 191 -13.46 13.97 -14.04
CA SER A 191 -13.61 15.23 -13.30
C SER A 191 -13.51 15.03 -11.78
N LEU A 192 -14.08 13.94 -11.26
CA LEU A 192 -14.02 13.62 -9.83
C LEU A 192 -12.59 13.29 -9.38
N LEU A 193 -11.85 12.49 -10.15
CA LEU A 193 -10.47 12.10 -9.82
C LEU A 193 -9.48 13.27 -9.90
N VAL A 194 -9.78 14.32 -10.67
CA VAL A 194 -8.93 15.53 -10.72
C VAL A 194 -9.11 16.46 -9.51
N LYS A 195 -10.26 16.40 -8.82
CA LYS A 195 -10.59 17.33 -7.71
C LYS A 195 -9.57 17.36 -6.58
N PRO A 196 -8.99 16.23 -6.10
CA PRO A 196 -7.96 16.29 -5.05
C PRO A 196 -6.73 17.09 -5.47
N THR A 197 -6.26 16.91 -6.70
CA THR A 197 -5.15 17.68 -7.27
C THR A 197 -5.47 19.17 -7.33
N GLN A 198 -6.70 19.52 -7.72
CA GLN A 198 -7.15 20.92 -7.73
C GLN A 198 -7.31 21.49 -6.31
N ARG A 199 -7.82 20.71 -5.35
CA ARG A 199 -8.12 21.18 -4.00
C ARG A 199 -6.85 21.53 -3.24
N VAL A 200 -5.85 20.65 -3.25
CA VAL A 200 -4.58 20.90 -2.55
C VAL A 200 -3.86 22.14 -3.10
N ALA A 201 -4.01 22.44 -4.39
CA ALA A 201 -3.46 23.65 -5.02
C ALA A 201 -4.21 24.94 -4.64
N LYS A 202 -5.47 24.86 -4.18
CA LYS A 202 -6.26 26.02 -3.78
C LYS A 202 -6.00 26.49 -2.35
N TYR A 203 -5.52 25.61 -1.45
CA TYR A 203 -5.30 25.97 -0.04
C TYR A 203 -4.37 27.18 0.15
N PRO A 204 -3.21 27.30 -0.52
CA PRO A 204 -2.37 28.49 -0.37
C PRO A 204 -3.08 29.80 -0.75
N MET A 205 -3.94 29.76 -1.78
CA MET A 205 -4.67 30.94 -2.24
C MET A 205 -5.71 31.39 -1.21
N LEU A 206 -6.47 30.44 -0.64
CA LEU A 206 -7.47 30.72 0.38
C LEU A 206 -6.82 31.22 1.68
N LEU A 207 -5.70 30.63 2.09
CA LEU A 207 -4.92 31.06 3.25
C LEU A 207 -4.33 32.47 3.05
N GLN A 208 -3.85 32.78 1.85
CA GLN A 208 -3.32 34.10 1.52
C GLN A 208 -4.41 35.18 1.60
N GLN A 209 -5.59 34.93 1.04
CA GLN A 209 -6.74 35.83 1.15
C GLN A 209 -7.17 36.03 2.61
N LEU A 210 -7.13 34.95 3.39
CA LEU A 210 -7.47 35.00 4.81
C LEU A 210 -6.45 35.85 5.58
N LEU A 211 -5.15 35.66 5.34
CA LEU A 211 -4.08 36.46 5.94
C LEU A 211 -4.23 37.95 5.62
N GLU A 212 -4.52 38.31 4.37
CA GLU A 212 -4.73 39.71 3.93
C GLU A 212 -5.92 40.40 4.62
N THR A 213 -6.85 39.64 5.18
CA THR A 213 -8.03 40.15 5.89
C THR A 213 -7.92 40.02 7.41
N THR A 214 -6.76 39.59 7.90
CA THR A 214 -6.47 39.35 9.32
C THR A 214 -5.47 40.39 9.85
N PRO A 215 -5.85 41.23 10.83
CA PRO A 215 -4.96 42.19 11.46
C PRO A 215 -3.71 41.54 12.07
N ALA A 216 -2.60 42.29 12.16
CA ALA A 216 -1.33 41.78 12.70
C ALA A 216 -1.41 41.41 14.19
N ASP A 217 -2.33 42.02 14.94
CA ASP A 217 -2.59 41.76 16.35
C ASP A 217 -3.59 40.60 16.59
N HIS A 218 -4.16 40.03 15.54
CA HIS A 218 -5.07 38.89 15.65
C HIS A 218 -4.28 37.61 16.03
N PRO A 219 -4.77 36.78 16.97
CA PRO A 219 -4.03 35.62 17.47
C PRO A 219 -3.64 34.58 16.41
N ASP A 220 -4.44 34.47 15.34
CA ASP A 220 -4.17 33.57 14.21
C ASP A 220 -3.23 34.14 13.13
N HIS A 221 -2.81 35.40 13.20
CA HIS A 221 -2.07 36.06 12.09
C HIS A 221 -0.74 35.36 11.75
N GLU A 222 0.11 35.11 12.76
CA GLU A 222 1.40 34.44 12.55
C GLU A 222 1.22 32.97 12.14
N ASN A 223 0.17 32.30 12.65
CA ASN A 223 -0.17 30.94 12.23
C ASN A 223 -0.58 30.90 10.76
N LEU A 224 -1.42 31.85 10.29
CA LEU A 224 -1.83 31.95 8.89
C LEU A 224 -0.64 32.23 7.97
N LYS A 225 0.24 33.16 8.36
CA LYS A 225 1.47 33.46 7.63
C LYS A 225 2.37 32.24 7.47
N THR A 226 2.51 31.46 8.55
CA THR A 226 3.28 30.20 8.52
C THR A 226 2.56 29.15 7.68
N ALA A 227 1.24 29.00 7.80
CA ALA A 227 0.44 28.04 7.05
C ALA A 227 0.49 28.29 5.54
N VAL A 228 0.47 29.56 5.08
CA VAL A 228 0.67 29.92 3.66
C VAL A 228 2.02 29.41 3.17
N LYS A 229 3.10 29.77 3.89
CA LYS A 229 4.47 29.38 3.52
C LYS A 229 4.61 27.86 3.46
N ASP A 230 4.11 27.16 4.47
CA ASP A 230 4.24 25.71 4.59
C ASP A 230 3.38 24.97 3.55
N SER A 231 2.20 25.50 3.21
CA SER A 231 1.35 24.95 2.15
C SER A 231 1.99 25.06 0.77
N ILE A 232 2.66 26.18 0.47
CA ILE A 232 3.43 26.36 -0.77
C ILE A 232 4.60 25.38 -0.79
N ALA A 233 5.36 25.31 0.32
CA ALA A 233 6.50 24.41 0.44
C ALA A 233 6.08 22.93 0.31
N MET A 234 4.92 22.55 0.86
CA MET A 234 4.32 21.22 0.70
C MET A 234 4.06 20.90 -0.78
N LEU A 235 3.42 21.80 -1.53
CA LEU A 235 3.16 21.59 -2.96
C LEU A 235 4.46 21.44 -3.75
N THR A 236 5.48 22.24 -3.46
CA THR A 236 6.81 22.11 -4.08
C THR A 236 7.43 20.75 -3.77
N ARG A 237 7.41 20.31 -2.50
CA ARG A 237 7.95 18.99 -2.09
C ARG A 237 7.22 17.83 -2.78
N ILE A 238 5.90 17.87 -2.85
CA ILE A 238 5.10 16.85 -3.55
C ILE A 238 5.47 16.80 -5.04
N ASN A 239 5.56 17.97 -5.70
CA ASN A 239 5.91 18.05 -7.10
C ASN A 239 7.33 17.54 -7.39
N ASP A 240 8.30 17.93 -6.56
CA ASP A 240 9.69 17.48 -6.69
C ASP A 240 9.82 15.97 -6.43
N ALA A 241 9.07 15.43 -5.46
CA ALA A 241 9.01 13.99 -5.21
C ALA A 241 8.44 13.23 -6.41
N LYS A 242 7.35 13.73 -7.02
CA LYS A 242 6.77 13.16 -8.24
C LYS A 242 7.76 13.19 -9.41
N LYS A 243 8.35 14.36 -9.68
CA LYS A 243 9.36 14.54 -10.73
C LYS A 243 10.55 13.59 -10.57
N ARG A 244 11.06 13.43 -9.33
CA ARG A 244 12.15 12.48 -9.04
C ARG A 244 11.72 11.04 -9.30
N ALA A 245 10.53 10.65 -8.85
CA ALA A 245 10.00 9.31 -9.07
C ALA A 245 9.83 8.99 -10.57
N ASP A 246 9.26 9.90 -11.36
CA ASP A 246 9.07 9.74 -12.80
C ASP A 246 10.41 9.65 -13.55
N LEU A 247 11.38 10.48 -13.15
CA LEU A 247 12.73 10.43 -13.70
C LEU A 247 13.35 9.06 -13.43
N VAL A 248 13.31 8.59 -12.18
CA VAL A 248 13.84 7.28 -11.78
C VAL A 248 13.13 6.14 -12.53
N ASP A 249 11.81 6.17 -12.65
CA ASP A 249 11.04 5.16 -13.39
C ASP A 249 11.47 5.10 -14.87
N SER A 250 11.57 6.26 -15.53
CA SER A 250 12.02 6.34 -16.93
C SER A 250 13.41 5.73 -17.13
N ILE A 251 14.30 5.88 -16.13
CA ILE A 251 15.65 5.36 -16.16
C ILE A 251 15.66 3.87 -15.86
N VAL A 252 14.93 3.41 -14.85
CA VAL A 252 14.96 2.03 -14.34
C VAL A 252 14.20 1.10 -15.28
N ASN A 253 12.96 1.45 -15.63
CA ASN A 253 12.04 0.62 -16.41
C ASN A 253 12.09 0.88 -17.91
N GLY A 254 12.82 1.90 -18.35
CA GLY A 254 13.15 2.09 -19.76
C GLY A 254 11.93 2.17 -20.66
N ARG A 255 10.95 3.04 -20.33
CA ARG A 255 9.96 3.48 -21.34
C ARG A 255 10.76 4.05 -22.50
N ARG A 256 10.89 3.26 -23.57
CA ARG A 256 11.62 3.63 -24.80
C ARG A 256 11.07 4.96 -25.29
N ARG A 257 11.77 6.06 -25.02
CA ARG A 257 11.79 7.14 -26.00
C ARG A 257 12.35 6.50 -27.26
N LYS A 258 11.58 6.52 -28.36
CA LYS A 258 12.07 6.19 -29.69
C LYS A 258 13.28 7.08 -29.95
N GLU A 259 14.48 6.55 -29.75
CA GLU A 259 15.72 7.12 -30.30
C GLU A 259 15.70 6.86 -31.80
N SER A 260 14.95 7.67 -32.53
CA SER A 260 15.33 7.99 -33.90
C SER A 260 16.36 9.12 -33.82
N ASP A 261 17.51 8.87 -34.43
CA ASP A 261 18.68 9.74 -34.56
C ASP A 261 19.64 9.80 -33.38
N LEU A 262 20.53 8.80 -33.34
CA LEU A 262 21.98 9.02 -33.21
C LEU A 262 22.74 7.79 -33.71
N ARG A 263 22.56 7.51 -35.01
CA ARG A 263 23.49 6.67 -35.77
C ARG A 263 24.69 7.53 -36.12
N GLY A 264 25.70 7.50 -35.25
CA GLY A 264 26.94 8.26 -35.42
C GLY A 264 28.14 7.47 -34.91
N GLY A 265 28.60 6.51 -35.71
CA GLY A 265 30.01 6.14 -35.78
C GLY A 265 30.64 5.43 -34.59
N LEU A 266 30.46 4.10 -34.55
CA LEU A 266 31.63 3.24 -34.35
C LEU A 266 32.63 3.57 -35.46
N VAL A 267 33.83 4.06 -35.10
CA VAL A 267 35.13 3.76 -35.72
C VAL A 267 36.24 4.63 -35.08
N LYS A 268 37.30 3.95 -34.63
CA LYS A 268 38.66 4.44 -34.26
C LYS A 268 38.83 5.21 -32.94
N ALA A 269 39.27 4.49 -31.90
CA ALA A 269 40.60 4.70 -31.30
C ALA A 269 40.82 3.74 -30.10
N PHE A 270 41.37 2.56 -30.39
CA PHE A 270 42.16 1.83 -29.41
C PHE A 270 43.48 2.59 -29.25
N GLY A 271 43.74 3.15 -28.07
CA GLY A 271 44.99 3.82 -27.74
C GLY A 271 44.84 4.70 -26.49
N ARG A 272 45.55 4.33 -25.41
CA ARG A 272 45.63 4.97 -24.07
C ARG A 272 44.46 4.66 -23.12
N ARG A 273 44.43 3.45 -22.52
CA ARG A 273 43.37 3.01 -21.59
C ARG A 273 43.79 2.81 -20.13
N THR A 274 44.99 3.20 -19.71
CA THR A 274 45.46 2.95 -18.33
C THR A 274 45.51 4.20 -17.44
N ASP A 275 45.66 5.41 -17.99
CA ASP A 275 45.71 6.64 -17.16
C ASP A 275 44.34 7.27 -16.90
N ARG A 276 43.41 7.25 -17.86
CA ARG A 276 42.03 7.74 -17.66
C ARG A 276 41.20 6.87 -16.70
N LEU A 277 41.62 5.64 -16.45
CA LEU A 277 40.96 4.76 -15.49
C LEU A 277 41.32 5.16 -14.05
N LYS A 278 42.59 5.48 -13.78
CA LYS A 278 43.04 5.98 -12.45
C LYS A 278 42.40 7.33 -12.10
N GLU A 279 42.29 8.24 -13.07
CA GLU A 279 41.63 9.54 -12.89
C GLU A 279 40.13 9.39 -12.61
N ARG A 280 39.45 8.45 -13.30
CA ARG A 280 38.04 8.12 -13.04
C ARG A 280 37.82 7.40 -11.70
N VAL A 281 38.74 6.54 -11.27
CA VAL A 281 38.65 5.81 -10.00
C VAL A 281 38.95 6.74 -8.82
N GLY A 282 39.96 7.62 -8.94
CA GLY A 282 40.26 8.64 -7.90
C GLY A 282 39.14 9.68 -7.73
N LEU A 283 38.39 9.99 -8.79
CA LEU A 283 37.19 10.82 -8.71
C LEU A 283 35.99 10.09 -8.08
N GLN A 284 35.90 8.75 -8.17
CA GLN A 284 34.84 7.99 -7.50
C GLN A 284 35.04 7.95 -5.99
N GLU A 285 36.28 7.79 -5.54
CA GLU A 285 36.61 7.76 -4.10
C GLU A 285 36.36 9.10 -3.41
N ALA A 286 36.48 10.22 -4.14
CA ALA A 286 36.24 11.56 -3.60
C ALA A 286 34.76 11.93 -3.36
N PHE A 287 33.82 11.13 -3.88
CA PHE A 287 32.37 11.39 -3.77
C PHE A 287 31.60 10.14 -3.28
N GLN A 288 32.19 9.42 -2.31
CA GLN A 288 31.48 8.38 -1.58
C GLN A 288 30.31 8.97 -0.79
N ASP A 289 29.24 8.17 -0.64
CA ASP A 289 28.03 8.54 0.09
C ASP A 289 27.85 7.48 1.19
N PRO A 290 28.46 7.69 2.37
CA PRO A 290 28.46 6.69 3.44
C PRO A 290 27.05 6.25 3.85
N ASP A 291 26.10 7.19 3.89
CA ASP A 291 24.71 6.91 4.23
C ASP A 291 24.08 5.93 3.22
N PHE A 292 24.33 6.15 1.93
CA PHE A 292 23.85 5.24 0.90
C PHE A 292 24.56 3.89 0.97
N ASP A 293 25.87 3.88 1.21
CA ASP A 293 26.66 2.63 1.21
C ASP A 293 26.21 1.71 2.36
N ASP A 294 25.90 2.28 3.53
CA ASP A 294 25.28 1.57 4.66
C ASP A 294 23.92 0.98 4.29
N LEU A 295 23.07 1.76 3.58
CA LEU A 295 21.78 1.27 3.09
C LEU A 295 21.96 0.16 2.06
N ALA A 296 22.85 0.32 1.08
CA ALA A 296 23.09 -0.67 0.04
C ALA A 296 23.63 -1.99 0.61
N HIS A 297 24.50 -1.92 1.63
CA HIS A 297 24.98 -3.10 2.34
C HIS A 297 23.84 -3.83 3.06
N LYS A 298 23.00 -3.09 3.80
CA LYS A 298 21.79 -3.65 4.45
C LYS A 298 20.85 -4.29 3.41
N PHE A 299 20.64 -3.65 2.25
CA PHE A 299 19.82 -4.18 1.17
C PHE A 299 20.28 -5.57 0.72
N GLY A 300 21.57 -5.72 0.43
CA GLY A 300 22.16 -7.00 0.01
C GLY A 300 21.96 -8.09 1.07
N GLY A 301 22.21 -7.76 2.33
CA GLY A 301 22.02 -8.68 3.46
C GLY A 301 20.56 -9.13 3.63
N HIS A 302 19.61 -8.20 3.59
CA HIS A 302 18.18 -8.52 3.73
C HIS A 302 17.65 -9.38 2.57
N PHE A 303 18.07 -9.08 1.34
CA PHE A 303 17.69 -9.87 0.17
C PHE A 303 18.16 -11.32 0.28
N ILE A 304 19.41 -11.55 0.70
CA ILE A 304 19.95 -12.90 0.91
C ILE A 304 19.18 -13.63 2.01
N ARG A 305 18.88 -12.95 3.13
CA ARG A 305 18.10 -13.55 4.24
C ARG A 305 16.70 -13.99 3.80
N LEU A 306 16.02 -13.21 2.95
CA LEU A 306 14.72 -13.59 2.36
C LEU A 306 14.84 -14.86 1.52
N GLN A 307 15.88 -14.99 0.71
CA GLN A 307 16.12 -16.18 -0.11
C GLN A 307 16.44 -17.42 0.75
N ILE A 308 17.17 -17.25 1.86
CA ILE A 308 17.43 -18.32 2.82
C ILE A 308 16.11 -18.81 3.45
N CYS A 309 15.29 -17.89 3.98
CA CYS A 309 14.01 -18.24 4.60
C CYS A 309 13.09 -19.01 3.63
N MET A 310 13.01 -18.57 2.37
CA MET A 310 12.23 -19.25 1.34
C MET A 310 12.77 -20.67 1.07
N ARG A 311 14.10 -20.83 1.04
CA ARG A 311 14.74 -22.13 0.82
C ARG A 311 14.50 -23.09 1.98
N ASP A 312 14.53 -22.61 3.21
CA ASP A 312 14.24 -23.41 4.40
C ASP A 312 12.82 -23.97 4.37
N VAL A 313 11.84 -23.18 3.92
CA VAL A 313 10.45 -23.63 3.74
C VAL A 313 10.35 -24.66 2.60
N GLN A 314 11.06 -24.45 1.49
CA GLN A 314 11.10 -25.41 0.38
C GLN A 314 11.73 -26.74 0.81
N ASP A 315 12.81 -26.69 1.60
CA ASP A 315 13.49 -27.86 2.14
C ASP A 315 12.61 -28.60 3.15
N TYR A 316 11.85 -27.89 3.98
CA TYR A 316 10.80 -28.50 4.81
C TYR A 316 9.78 -29.28 3.96
N MET A 317 9.29 -28.69 2.86
CA MET A 317 8.33 -29.36 1.98
C MET A 317 8.93 -30.63 1.37
N ASN A 318 10.17 -30.57 0.91
CA ASN A 318 10.88 -31.72 0.36
C ASN A 318 11.09 -32.83 1.40
N ARG A 319 11.40 -32.48 2.65
CA ARG A 319 11.56 -33.46 3.74
C ARG A 319 10.23 -34.09 4.13
N THR A 320 9.17 -33.30 4.23
CA THR A 320 7.83 -33.77 4.57
C THR A 320 7.28 -34.69 3.49
N ASP A 321 7.51 -34.36 2.22
CA ASP A 321 7.15 -35.20 1.08
C ASP A 321 7.76 -36.60 1.16
N LYS A 322 9.09 -36.67 1.35
CA LYS A 322 9.79 -37.94 1.55
C LYS A 322 9.29 -38.72 2.76
N ALA A 323 9.00 -38.03 3.87
CA ALA A 323 8.48 -38.68 5.07
C ALA A 323 7.10 -39.31 4.82
N VAL A 324 6.19 -38.60 4.15
CA VAL A 324 4.85 -39.11 3.79
C VAL A 324 4.96 -40.26 2.80
N GLU A 325 5.85 -40.17 1.81
CA GLU A 325 6.12 -41.24 0.84
C GLU A 325 6.57 -42.53 1.56
N ILE A 326 7.53 -42.42 2.49
CA ILE A 326 8.01 -43.56 3.27
C ILE A 326 6.87 -44.19 4.08
N ILE A 327 6.07 -43.37 4.78
CA ILE A 327 4.94 -43.87 5.58
C ILE A 327 3.89 -44.57 4.70
N ASN A 328 3.61 -44.02 3.52
CA ASN A 328 2.69 -44.62 2.56
C ASN A 328 3.21 -45.95 1.99
N ASN A 329 4.52 -46.06 1.77
CA ASN A 329 5.15 -47.31 1.35
C ASN A 329 5.06 -48.38 2.44
N TYR A 330 5.26 -48.03 3.71
CA TYR A 330 5.06 -48.95 4.84
C TYR A 330 3.61 -49.43 4.93
N ALA A 331 2.64 -48.53 4.81
CA ALA A 331 1.23 -48.87 4.82
C ALA A 331 0.87 -49.84 3.69
N SER A 332 1.38 -49.57 2.48
CA SER A 332 1.16 -50.44 1.30
C SER A 332 1.80 -51.82 1.47
N ALA A 333 3.00 -51.89 2.06
CA ALA A 333 3.66 -53.16 2.35
C ALA A 333 2.89 -54.00 3.38
N LEU A 334 2.31 -53.37 4.41
CA LEU A 334 1.45 -54.05 5.37
C LEU A 334 0.18 -54.61 4.70
N GLU A 335 -0.46 -53.83 3.83
CA GLU A 335 -1.63 -54.30 3.06
C GLU A 335 -1.27 -55.51 2.18
N LEU A 336 -0.15 -55.43 1.44
CA LEU A 336 0.32 -56.55 0.62
C LEU A 336 0.57 -57.81 1.46
N PHE A 337 1.14 -57.67 2.65
CA PHE A 337 1.35 -58.80 3.57
C PHE A 337 0.02 -59.42 4.02
N THR A 338 -0.99 -58.59 4.33
CA THR A 338 -2.33 -59.09 4.69
C THR A 338 -3.07 -59.79 3.55
N ASP A 339 -2.70 -59.51 2.30
CA ASP A 339 -3.32 -60.12 1.12
C ASP A 339 -2.67 -61.45 0.71
N VAL A 340 -1.51 -61.82 1.29
CA VAL A 340 -0.82 -63.09 0.98
C VAL A 340 -1.65 -64.31 1.40
N ALA A 341 -2.19 -64.28 2.62
CA ALA A 341 -3.04 -65.34 3.18
C ALA A 341 -3.85 -64.83 4.39
N PRO A 342 -5.03 -65.41 4.67
CA PRO A 342 -5.81 -65.07 5.86
C PRO A 342 -5.01 -65.34 7.13
N SER A 343 -4.99 -64.38 8.05
CA SER A 343 -4.32 -64.57 9.35
C SER A 343 -5.22 -65.30 10.35
N SER A 344 -4.63 -65.88 11.38
CA SER A 344 -5.36 -66.39 12.56
C SER A 344 -5.85 -65.27 13.50
N LEU A 345 -5.57 -64.01 13.19
CA LEU A 345 -5.85 -62.82 14.03
C LEU A 345 -6.64 -61.78 13.21
N PRO A 346 -7.92 -62.04 12.91
CA PRO A 346 -8.73 -61.19 12.03
C PRO A 346 -8.91 -59.76 12.57
N GLU A 347 -8.85 -59.54 13.89
CA GLU A 347 -8.91 -58.20 14.47
C GLU A 347 -7.70 -57.35 14.09
N ILE A 348 -6.49 -57.95 14.09
CA ILE A 348 -5.24 -57.24 13.73
C ILE A 348 -5.24 -56.92 12.24
N GLU A 349 -5.66 -57.86 11.39
CA GLU A 349 -5.80 -57.62 9.96
C GLU A 349 -6.75 -56.45 9.67
N SER A 350 -7.89 -56.39 10.37
CA SER A 350 -8.83 -55.27 10.27
C SER A 350 -8.20 -53.94 10.69
N LYS A 351 -7.41 -53.93 11.79
CA LYS A 351 -6.68 -52.72 12.24
C LYS A 351 -5.66 -52.25 11.19
N TRP A 352 -4.89 -53.15 10.59
CA TRP A 352 -3.90 -52.81 9.55
C TRP A 352 -4.56 -52.31 8.26
N ARG A 353 -5.66 -52.92 7.81
CA ARG A 353 -6.41 -52.42 6.64
C ARG A 353 -6.98 -51.02 6.89
N ARG A 354 -7.49 -50.74 8.10
CA ARG A 354 -7.95 -49.39 8.49
C ARG A 354 -6.81 -48.39 8.54
N TYR A 355 -5.64 -48.79 9.05
CA TYR A 355 -4.42 -47.96 9.01
C TYR A 355 -4.03 -47.63 7.58
N GLY A 356 -3.94 -48.62 6.69
CA GLY A 356 -3.58 -48.40 5.29
C GLY A 356 -4.56 -47.48 4.56
N GLN A 357 -5.87 -47.64 4.77
CA GLN A 357 -6.87 -46.69 4.26
C GLN A 357 -6.66 -45.27 4.80
N THR A 358 -6.37 -45.13 6.10
CA THR A 358 -6.16 -43.82 6.74
C THR A 358 -4.93 -43.12 6.20
N ILE A 359 -3.82 -43.84 5.99
CA ILE A 359 -2.59 -43.30 5.39
C ILE A 359 -2.81 -42.89 3.95
N ARG A 360 -3.56 -43.67 3.16
CA ARG A 360 -3.93 -43.32 1.77
C ARG A 360 -4.76 -42.03 1.73
N ASP A 361 -5.78 -41.92 2.58
CA ASP A 361 -6.59 -40.71 2.70
C ASP A 361 -5.76 -39.48 3.11
N LEU A 362 -4.84 -39.65 4.07
CA LEU A 362 -3.92 -38.60 4.52
C LEU A 362 -3.02 -38.14 3.37
N ASN A 363 -2.45 -39.07 2.60
CA ASN A 363 -1.55 -38.74 1.50
C ASN A 363 -2.29 -38.06 0.33
N LEU A 364 -3.44 -38.59 -0.09
CA LEU A 364 -4.15 -38.09 -1.28
C LEU A 364 -4.86 -36.75 -1.02
N VAL A 365 -5.44 -36.58 0.16
CA VAL A 365 -6.26 -35.40 0.47
C VAL A 365 -5.51 -34.42 1.37
N ALA A 366 -5.25 -34.80 2.62
CA ALA A 366 -4.75 -33.87 3.63
C ALA A 366 -3.35 -33.33 3.29
N PHE A 367 -2.47 -34.18 2.74
CA PHE A 367 -1.12 -33.77 2.37
C PHE A 367 -1.12 -32.84 1.15
N THR A 368 -1.99 -33.11 0.17
CA THR A 368 -2.19 -32.23 -0.98
C THR A 368 -2.70 -30.85 -0.56
N GLU A 369 -3.63 -30.79 0.40
CA GLU A 369 -4.09 -29.54 1.01
C GLU A 369 -2.97 -28.81 1.75
N HIS A 370 -2.17 -29.53 2.55
CA HIS A 370 -1.01 -28.98 3.25
C HIS A 370 0.00 -28.37 2.27
N LYS A 371 0.40 -29.11 1.23
CA LYS A 371 1.28 -28.63 0.15
C LYS A 371 0.75 -27.35 -0.49
N THR A 372 -0.52 -27.37 -0.86
CA THR A 372 -1.18 -26.23 -1.51
C THR A 372 -1.21 -25.01 -0.59
N ALA A 373 -1.47 -25.21 0.70
CA ALA A 373 -1.48 -24.14 1.69
C ALA A 373 -0.09 -23.52 1.88
N VAL A 374 0.97 -24.32 2.04
CA VAL A 374 2.35 -23.81 2.16
C VAL A 374 2.76 -23.05 0.90
N GLN A 375 2.50 -23.63 -0.27
CA GLN A 375 2.82 -22.99 -1.55
C GLN A 375 2.13 -21.63 -1.67
N LYS A 376 0.80 -21.59 -1.47
CA LYS A 376 -0.02 -20.39 -1.70
C LYS A 376 0.18 -19.31 -0.65
N ARG A 377 0.27 -19.68 0.64
CA ARG A 377 0.25 -18.73 1.76
C ARG A 377 1.65 -18.32 2.25
N VAL A 378 2.69 -19.08 1.91
CA VAL A 378 4.06 -18.84 2.39
C VAL A 378 5.02 -18.58 1.23
N LEU A 379 5.16 -19.54 0.31
CA LEU A 379 6.15 -19.44 -0.78
C LEU A 379 5.79 -18.41 -1.84
N THR A 380 4.55 -18.39 -2.33
CA THR A 380 4.10 -17.43 -3.36
C THR A 380 4.33 -15.97 -2.94
N PRO A 381 3.95 -15.53 -1.72
CA PRO A 381 4.26 -14.17 -1.25
C PRO A 381 5.76 -13.87 -1.16
N MET A 382 6.58 -14.81 -0.69
CA MET A 382 8.04 -14.64 -0.63
C MET A 382 8.65 -14.50 -2.04
N ILE A 383 8.23 -15.32 -3.00
CA ILE A 383 8.67 -15.24 -4.40
C ILE A 383 8.27 -13.91 -5.03
N ALA A 384 7.04 -13.45 -4.79
CA ALA A 384 6.59 -12.15 -5.27
C ALA A 384 7.44 -11.01 -4.69
N CYS A 385 7.80 -11.08 -3.40
CA CYS A 385 8.68 -10.11 -2.76
C CYS A 385 10.09 -10.11 -3.36
N ILE A 386 10.67 -11.28 -3.66
CA ILE A 386 11.97 -11.40 -4.34
C ILE A 386 11.94 -10.69 -5.70
N LYS A 387 10.88 -10.88 -6.50
CA LYS A 387 10.73 -10.19 -7.79
C LYS A 387 10.68 -8.66 -7.64
N LEU A 388 10.03 -8.16 -6.59
CA LEU A 388 9.97 -6.71 -6.32
C LEU A 388 11.35 -6.09 -5.98
N HIS A 389 12.35 -6.90 -5.62
CA HIS A 389 13.71 -6.41 -5.37
C HIS A 389 14.52 -6.15 -6.66
N GLU A 390 14.07 -6.64 -7.82
CA GLU A 390 14.77 -6.44 -9.10
C GLU A 390 14.85 -4.96 -9.51
N GLY A 391 13.77 -4.20 -9.30
CA GLY A 391 13.73 -2.76 -9.58
C GLY A 391 14.79 -1.97 -8.78
N PRO A 392 14.79 -2.08 -7.43
CA PRO A 392 15.83 -1.51 -6.58
C PRO A 392 17.25 -1.97 -6.94
N GLN A 393 17.47 -3.25 -7.24
CA GLN A 393 18.78 -3.75 -7.69
C GLN A 393 19.25 -3.05 -8.97
N ASN A 394 18.35 -2.91 -9.95
CA ASN A 394 18.63 -2.19 -11.19
C ASN A 394 18.92 -0.71 -10.95
N ALA A 395 18.18 -0.05 -10.06
CA ALA A 395 18.41 1.34 -9.67
C ALA A 395 19.77 1.53 -8.99
N ILE A 396 20.14 0.65 -8.04
CA ILE A 396 21.47 0.66 -7.38
C ILE A 396 22.59 0.48 -8.40
N ALA A 397 22.44 -0.47 -9.34
CA ALA A 397 23.42 -0.70 -10.39
C ALA A 397 23.57 0.51 -11.34
N LYS A 398 22.45 1.17 -11.69
CA LYS A 398 22.46 2.40 -12.51
C LYS A 398 23.08 3.57 -11.76
N ARG A 399 22.80 3.74 -10.47
CA ARG A 399 23.45 4.74 -9.60
C ARG A 399 24.97 4.54 -9.58
N LYS A 400 25.43 3.31 -9.35
CA LYS A 400 26.88 2.98 -9.32
C LYS A 400 27.59 3.33 -10.63
N LYS A 401 26.92 3.19 -11.78
CA LYS A 401 27.48 3.58 -13.08
C LYS A 401 27.57 5.09 -13.27
N ARG A 402 26.61 5.85 -12.72
CA ARG A 402 26.46 7.30 -12.95
C ARG A 402 27.20 8.20 -11.94
N ILE A 403 27.75 7.64 -10.88
CA ILE A 403 28.57 8.40 -9.91
C ILE A 403 29.74 9.15 -10.56
N VAL A 404 30.29 8.61 -11.66
CA VAL A 404 31.38 9.25 -12.43
C VAL A 404 30.92 10.57 -13.06
N ASP A 405 29.68 10.62 -13.55
CA ASP A 405 29.11 11.82 -14.18
C ASP A 405 28.88 12.92 -13.14
N TYR A 406 28.39 12.53 -11.95
CA TYR A 406 28.26 13.43 -10.81
C TYR A 406 29.61 13.97 -10.33
N ALA A 407 30.60 13.09 -10.14
CA ALA A 407 31.95 13.46 -9.74
C ALA A 407 32.60 14.42 -10.74
N LYS A 408 32.41 14.19 -12.05
CA LYS A 408 32.85 15.10 -13.10
C LYS A 408 32.18 16.48 -12.98
N CYS A 409 30.86 16.53 -12.84
CA CYS A 409 30.11 17.77 -12.69
C CYS A 409 30.60 18.58 -11.48
N LYS A 410 30.78 17.93 -10.33
CA LYS A 410 31.30 18.57 -9.12
C LYS A 410 32.77 18.96 -9.22
N GLY A 411 33.57 18.21 -9.96
CA GLY A 411 34.95 18.56 -10.29
C GLY A 411 35.05 19.83 -11.13
N ASP A 412 34.20 19.96 -12.16
CA ASP A 412 34.14 21.15 -13.02
C ASP A 412 33.68 22.39 -12.23
N GLU A 413 32.65 22.25 -11.38
CA GLU A 413 32.20 23.31 -10.47
C GLU A 413 33.31 23.78 -9.52
N LYS A 414 34.05 22.85 -8.89
CA LYS A 414 35.18 23.17 -7.99
C LYS A 414 36.31 23.91 -8.71
N ARG A 415 36.47 23.66 -10.02
CA ARG A 415 37.47 24.33 -10.87
C ARG A 415 36.96 25.68 -11.44
N GLY A 416 35.75 26.10 -11.09
CA GLY A 416 35.12 27.32 -11.60
C GLY A 416 34.68 27.20 -13.07
N ILE A 417 34.67 25.99 -13.64
CA ILE A 417 34.23 25.73 -15.01
C ILE A 417 32.73 25.47 -14.97
N LYS A 418 31.94 26.23 -15.73
CA LYS A 418 30.50 25.97 -15.88
C LYS A 418 30.31 24.64 -16.60
N PRO A 419 29.70 23.61 -15.96
CA PRO A 419 29.50 22.32 -16.60
C PRO A 419 28.54 22.45 -17.80
N ASP A 420 28.76 21.65 -18.84
CA ASP A 420 27.88 21.64 -20.00
C ASP A 420 26.51 21.03 -19.65
N LYS A 421 25.48 21.37 -20.43
CA LYS A 421 24.09 20.93 -20.20
C LYS A 421 23.98 19.41 -20.04
N LYS A 422 24.73 18.62 -20.82
CA LYS A 422 24.70 17.16 -20.74
C LYS A 422 25.32 16.63 -19.43
N THR A 423 26.39 17.25 -18.93
CA THR A 423 27.00 16.86 -17.66
C THR A 423 26.10 17.22 -16.48
N LEU A 424 25.41 18.37 -16.53
CA LEU A 424 24.39 18.75 -15.54
C LEU A 424 23.23 17.76 -15.51
N GLU A 425 22.64 17.44 -16.66
CA GLU A 425 21.55 16.46 -16.76
C GLU A 425 21.97 15.07 -16.25
N ALA A 426 23.20 14.63 -16.55
CA ALA A 426 23.71 13.36 -16.06
C ALA A 426 23.92 13.34 -14.53
N ALA A 427 24.36 14.46 -13.95
CA ALA A 427 24.49 14.63 -12.51
C ALA A 427 23.12 14.70 -11.80
N GLU A 428 22.13 15.40 -12.37
CA GLU A 428 20.75 15.42 -11.86
C GLU A 428 20.15 14.01 -11.80
N ILE A 429 20.41 13.19 -12.82
CA ILE A 429 19.96 11.80 -12.82
C ILE A 429 20.60 10.99 -11.68
N TYR A 430 21.89 11.19 -11.42
CA TYR A 430 22.54 10.53 -10.29
C TYR A 430 21.92 10.95 -8.96
N VAL A 431 21.70 12.26 -8.74
CA VAL A 431 21.09 12.79 -7.51
C VAL A 431 19.68 12.24 -7.33
N ALA A 432 18.86 12.22 -8.39
CA ALA A 432 17.51 11.66 -8.34
C ALA A 432 17.51 10.17 -7.96
N LEU A 433 18.39 9.36 -8.57
CA LEU A 433 18.55 7.95 -8.20
C LEU A 433 19.02 7.77 -6.76
N ASN A 434 20.00 8.57 -6.33
CA ASN A 434 20.56 8.51 -4.99
C ASN A 434 19.51 8.79 -3.92
N ASP A 435 18.83 9.93 -4.04
CA ASP A 435 17.83 10.37 -3.07
C ASP A 435 16.64 9.43 -3.02
N GLN A 436 16.17 8.97 -4.18
CA GLN A 436 15.04 8.05 -4.25
C GLN A 436 15.37 6.72 -3.56
N LEU A 437 16.56 6.18 -3.80
CA LEU A 437 17.00 4.95 -3.14
C LEU A 437 17.15 5.14 -1.61
N LYS A 438 17.65 6.28 -1.15
CA LYS A 438 17.72 6.59 0.29
C LYS A 438 16.34 6.60 0.97
N ILE A 439 15.30 7.01 0.25
CA ILE A 439 13.92 7.04 0.75
C ILE A 439 13.26 5.66 0.67
N GLU A 440 13.44 4.93 -0.43
CA GLU A 440 12.68 3.70 -0.71
C GLU A 440 13.29 2.45 -0.06
N LEU A 441 14.62 2.35 0.03
CA LEU A 441 15.28 1.17 0.59
C LEU A 441 14.87 0.89 2.05
N PRO A 442 14.83 1.87 2.97
CA PRO A 442 14.35 1.64 4.34
C PRO A 442 12.89 1.14 4.40
N LYS A 443 12.02 1.71 3.55
CA LYS A 443 10.62 1.31 3.47
C LYS A 443 10.50 -0.13 3.00
N LEU A 444 11.23 -0.50 1.95
CA LEU A 444 11.25 -1.88 1.46
C LEU A 444 11.68 -2.86 2.56
N TYR A 445 12.70 -2.55 3.37
CA TYR A 445 13.11 -3.43 4.47
C TYR A 445 12.00 -3.65 5.49
N SER A 446 11.35 -2.58 5.94
CA SER A 446 10.28 -2.67 6.93
C SER A 446 9.11 -3.53 6.43
N LEU A 447 8.78 -3.40 5.14
CA LEU A 447 7.72 -4.15 4.49
C LEU A 447 8.12 -5.61 4.26
N THR A 448 9.36 -5.88 3.82
CA THR A 448 9.88 -7.25 3.68
C THR A 448 9.92 -7.98 5.01
N ALA A 449 10.36 -7.32 6.08
CA ALA A 449 10.35 -7.91 7.43
C ALA A 449 8.92 -8.26 7.87
N SER A 450 7.98 -7.32 7.69
CA SER A 450 6.57 -7.53 8.02
C SER A 450 5.95 -8.69 7.22
N LEU A 451 6.29 -8.81 5.94
CA LEU A 451 5.84 -9.91 5.09
C LEU A 451 6.38 -11.25 5.59
N VAL A 452 7.69 -11.35 5.81
CA VAL A 452 8.33 -12.59 6.26
C VAL A 452 7.77 -13.04 7.61
N GLN A 453 7.55 -12.11 8.55
CA GLN A 453 6.93 -12.42 9.83
C GLN A 453 5.51 -12.99 9.66
N ARG A 454 4.68 -12.38 8.80
CA ARG A 454 3.33 -12.90 8.51
C ARG A 454 3.37 -14.27 7.83
N CYS A 455 4.31 -14.48 6.91
CA CYS A 455 4.53 -15.79 6.29
C CYS A 455 4.93 -16.85 7.32
N LEU A 456 5.78 -16.50 8.30
CA LEU A 456 6.14 -17.40 9.39
C LEU A 456 4.94 -17.78 10.25
N HIS A 457 4.10 -16.82 10.64
CA HIS A 457 2.86 -17.12 11.38
C HIS A 457 1.93 -18.04 10.58
N CYS A 458 1.69 -17.74 9.30
CA CYS A 458 0.92 -18.62 8.42
C CYS A 458 1.53 -20.02 8.34
N PHE A 459 2.86 -20.11 8.27
CA PHE A 459 3.54 -21.40 8.17
C PHE A 459 3.36 -22.22 9.45
N LEU A 460 3.50 -21.62 10.63
CA LEU A 460 3.25 -22.27 11.91
C LEU A 460 1.80 -22.77 12.01
N ASP A 461 0.81 -21.95 11.62
CA ASP A 461 -0.59 -22.36 11.63
C ASP A 461 -0.84 -23.57 10.73
N ILE A 462 -0.23 -23.58 9.54
CA ILE A 462 -0.35 -24.69 8.58
C ILE A 462 0.32 -25.97 9.13
N GLN A 463 1.47 -25.85 9.80
CA GLN A 463 2.13 -26.98 10.46
C GLN A 463 1.33 -27.53 11.63
N LEU A 464 0.73 -26.66 12.47
CA LEU A 464 -0.15 -27.07 13.55
C LEU A 464 -1.38 -27.81 13.03
N GLN A 465 -2.03 -27.28 11.98
CA GLN A 465 -3.17 -27.93 11.35
C GLN A 465 -2.79 -29.30 10.74
N TRP A 466 -1.60 -29.41 10.15
CA TRP A 466 -1.08 -30.67 9.63
C TRP A 466 -0.91 -31.72 10.73
N ASN A 467 -0.22 -31.37 11.82
CA ASN A 467 -0.01 -32.27 12.96
C ASN A 467 -1.34 -32.67 13.63
N SER A 468 -2.26 -31.72 13.81
CA SER A 468 -3.60 -32.01 14.34
C SER A 468 -4.40 -32.93 13.42
N THR A 469 -4.21 -32.83 12.09
CA THR A 469 -4.87 -33.71 11.14
C THR A 469 -4.35 -35.14 11.25
N TRP A 470 -3.03 -35.33 11.40
CA TRP A 470 -2.44 -36.64 11.70
C TRP A 470 -3.02 -37.25 12.97
N GLU A 471 -2.99 -36.49 14.06
CA GLU A 471 -3.50 -36.93 15.35
C GLU A 471 -4.97 -37.37 15.25
N ARG A 472 -5.83 -36.52 14.69
CA ARG A 472 -7.26 -36.80 14.54
C ARG A 472 -7.55 -38.02 13.66
N LYS A 473 -6.76 -38.23 12.61
CA LYS A 473 -6.94 -39.35 11.67
C LYS A 473 -6.41 -40.67 12.24
N LEU A 474 -5.31 -40.66 12.98
CA LEU A 474 -4.72 -41.86 13.55
C LEU A 474 -5.33 -42.27 14.90
N ARG A 475 -5.81 -41.31 15.70
CA ARG A 475 -6.36 -41.57 17.05
C ARG A 475 -7.43 -42.68 17.08
N PRO A 476 -8.38 -42.79 16.14
CA PRO A 476 -9.39 -43.85 16.15
C PRO A 476 -8.83 -45.27 15.89
N LEU A 477 -7.57 -45.39 15.45
CA LEU A 477 -6.91 -46.66 15.19
C LEU A 477 -6.22 -47.24 16.43
N LEU A 478 -6.04 -46.42 17.47
CA LEU A 478 -5.37 -46.78 18.72
C LEU A 478 -6.40 -46.95 19.83
N GLU A 479 -6.21 -47.94 20.71
CA GLU A 479 -7.00 -48.02 21.93
C GLU A 479 -6.50 -46.96 22.92
N ALA A 480 -7.36 -46.46 23.81
CA ALA A 480 -6.97 -45.41 24.75
C ALA A 480 -5.84 -45.86 25.70
N SER A 481 -5.75 -47.17 25.97
CA SER A 481 -4.65 -47.82 26.69
C SER A 481 -3.32 -47.79 25.94
N ASP A 482 -3.37 -47.74 24.60
CA ASP A 482 -2.21 -47.88 23.73
C ASP A 482 -1.58 -46.53 23.38
N ILE A 483 -2.21 -45.42 23.79
CA ILE A 483 -1.68 -44.06 23.59
C ILE A 483 -0.80 -43.71 24.80
N PRO A 484 0.53 -43.71 24.64
CA PRO A 484 1.42 -43.39 25.73
C PRO A 484 1.29 -41.91 26.12
N VAL A 485 1.35 -41.63 27.43
CA VAL A 485 1.25 -40.26 27.96
C VAL A 485 2.52 -39.47 27.67
N ASP A 486 3.65 -40.18 27.53
CA ASP A 486 4.96 -39.62 27.19
C ASP A 486 5.73 -40.56 26.25
N VAL A 487 6.64 -39.99 25.45
CA VAL A 487 7.49 -40.72 24.50
C VAL A 487 8.30 -41.82 25.19
N SER A 488 8.71 -41.60 26.45
CA SER A 488 9.43 -42.59 27.27
C SER A 488 8.65 -43.89 27.49
N GLN A 489 7.32 -43.87 27.38
CA GLN A 489 6.46 -45.04 27.59
C GLN A 489 6.29 -45.91 26.34
N ILE A 490 6.60 -45.39 25.15
CA ILE A 490 6.44 -46.10 23.87
C ILE A 490 7.25 -47.41 23.86
N GLU A 491 8.50 -47.36 24.31
CA GLU A 491 9.39 -48.52 24.29
C GLU A 491 8.92 -49.63 25.23
N HIS A 492 8.41 -49.27 26.41
CA HIS A 492 7.91 -50.25 27.37
C HIS A 492 6.62 -50.92 26.88
N ALA A 493 5.70 -50.14 26.30
CA ALA A 493 4.48 -50.66 25.69
C ALA A 493 4.80 -51.62 24.54
N PHE A 494 5.74 -51.25 23.65
CA PHE A 494 6.17 -52.12 22.55
C PHE A 494 6.84 -53.42 23.03
N LYS A 495 7.72 -53.34 24.04
CA LYS A 495 8.46 -54.51 24.54
C LYS A 495 7.57 -55.59 25.15
N ALA A 496 6.45 -55.21 25.76
CA ALA A 496 5.52 -56.17 26.37
C ALA A 496 4.97 -57.16 25.33
N ASP A 497 4.62 -56.68 24.14
CA ASP A 497 4.10 -57.52 23.06
C ASP A 497 5.22 -58.14 22.21
N TYR A 498 6.35 -57.43 22.05
CA TYR A 498 7.48 -57.88 21.25
C TYR A 498 8.02 -59.24 21.68
N GLY A 499 8.23 -59.46 23.00
CA GLY A 499 8.82 -60.71 23.49
C GLY A 499 7.96 -61.94 23.17
N GLU A 500 6.63 -61.80 23.21
CA GLU A 500 5.72 -62.90 22.90
C GLU A 500 5.67 -63.20 21.39
N ILE A 501 5.72 -62.16 20.55
CA ILE A 501 5.79 -62.32 19.10
C ILE A 501 7.16 -62.87 18.66
N GLU A 502 8.25 -62.37 19.24
CA GLU A 502 9.62 -62.88 19.01
C GLU A 502 9.71 -64.37 19.32
N ARG A 503 9.18 -64.79 20.48
CA ARG A 503 9.13 -66.21 20.87
C ARG A 503 8.39 -67.06 19.83
N LYS A 504 7.23 -66.61 19.34
CA LYS A 504 6.46 -67.31 18.29
C LYS A 504 7.18 -67.34 16.95
N CYS A 505 7.85 -66.25 16.56
CA CYS A 505 8.66 -66.23 15.34
C CYS A 505 9.80 -67.26 15.42
N MET A 506 10.44 -67.41 16.57
CA MET A 506 11.52 -68.39 16.77
C MET A 506 11.04 -69.86 16.78
N GLU A 507 9.74 -70.12 16.84
CA GLU A 507 9.19 -71.48 16.62
C GLU A 507 9.24 -71.89 15.13
N LEU A 508 9.35 -70.93 14.21
CA LEU A 508 9.48 -71.19 12.78
C LEU A 508 10.94 -71.52 12.42
N SER A 509 11.19 -72.69 11.81
CA SER A 509 12.53 -73.16 11.44
C SER A 509 13.30 -72.16 10.57
N VAL A 510 12.59 -71.37 9.75
CA VAL A 510 13.18 -70.36 8.86
C VAL A 510 13.72 -69.15 9.61
N CYS A 511 13.20 -68.89 10.82
CA CYS A 511 13.56 -67.75 11.64
C CYS A 511 14.60 -68.08 12.72
N ASN A 512 14.75 -69.35 13.08
CA ASN A 512 15.67 -69.80 14.15
C ASN A 512 16.95 -70.48 13.65
N GLY A 513 17.15 -70.55 12.33
CA GLY A 513 18.37 -71.11 11.72
C GLY A 513 18.43 -72.64 11.69
N ASN A 514 17.33 -73.34 11.97
CA ASN A 514 17.25 -74.81 11.90
C ASN A 514 16.81 -75.34 10.52
N LEU A 515 16.85 -74.51 9.47
CA LEU A 515 16.38 -74.82 8.12
C LEU A 515 17.52 -75.24 7.19
#